data_AF-X1K8X0-F1
#
_entry.id   AF-X1K8X0-F1
#
_cell.length_a   1.000
_cell.length_b   1.000
_cell.length_c   1.000
_cell.angle_alpha   90.00
_cell.angle_beta   90.00
_cell.angle_gamma   90.00
#
_symmetry.space_group_name_H-M   'P 1'
#
loop_
_entity.id
_entity.type
_entity.pdbx_description
1 polymer ?
#
loop_
_entity_poly.entity_id
_entity_poly.type
_entity_poly.pdbx_seq_one_letter_code
_entity_poly.pdbx_strand_id
1 'polypeptide(L)'
;KGTFKPLEGTHPFIGKKGERKEVDEIKIETIVPERHLKSVIQAMQNAHPYEEPAYDVYELLIEPSSGIGMLGEIDGKPELMGFSNWVKDKLKARYVRLIKSNNRKIKKVALCTGGGSSLLEQVCNKDVDLYITGDITYHSAFSKKYSILEIYSSKGRGIKKKISSCLQESRICWRGLGSYSRVCDQS
;
A
#
# COMPACT_ATOMS: atom_id res chain seq x y z
N LYS A 1 1.25 23.94 -30.68
CA LYS A 1 0.79 25.23 -31.20
C LYS A 1 -0.63 25.46 -30.70
N GLY A 2 -0.82 26.47 -29.85
CA GLY A 2 -2.13 26.86 -29.33
C GLY A 2 -2.66 28.07 -30.09
N THR A 3 -3.98 28.20 -30.18
CA THR A 3 -4.62 29.43 -30.69
C THR A 3 -5.55 29.99 -29.65
N PHE A 4 -5.43 31.29 -29.36
CA PHE A 4 -6.39 31.99 -28.51
C PHE A 4 -6.77 33.35 -29.11
N LYS A 5 -7.93 33.87 -28.67
CA LYS A 5 -8.44 35.19 -29.06
C LYS A 5 -8.78 35.96 -27.78
N PRO A 6 -7.97 36.94 -27.37
CA PRO A 6 -8.28 37.75 -26.19
C PRO A 6 -9.57 38.53 -26.42
N LEU A 7 -10.52 38.39 -25.50
CA LEU A 7 -11.81 39.08 -25.56
C LEU A 7 -11.70 40.51 -25.02
N GLU A 8 -12.73 41.30 -25.28
CA GLU A 8 -12.86 42.65 -24.73
C GLU A 8 -12.89 42.58 -23.19
N GLY A 9 -12.08 43.40 -22.53
CA GLY A 9 -11.90 43.36 -21.07
C GLY A 9 -10.72 42.52 -20.53
N THR A 10 -10.02 41.74 -21.37
CA THR A 10 -8.88 40.90 -20.92
C THR A 10 -7.54 41.66 -20.84
N HIS A 11 -6.57 41.20 -20.05
CA HIS A 11 -5.19 41.71 -20.05
C HIS A 11 -4.22 40.66 -20.63
N PRO A 12 -4.18 40.48 -21.97
CA PRO A 12 -3.40 39.41 -22.57
C PRO A 12 -1.89 39.62 -22.35
N PHE A 13 -1.21 38.57 -21.87
CA PHE A 13 0.25 38.55 -21.76
C PHE A 13 0.93 38.61 -23.15
N ILE A 14 0.27 38.06 -24.19
CA ILE A 14 0.78 38.00 -25.56
C ILE A 14 -0.33 38.37 -26.56
N GLY A 15 -0.14 39.42 -27.37
CA GLY A 15 -1.05 39.78 -28.48
C GLY A 15 -1.89 41.04 -28.27
N LYS A 16 -2.85 41.29 -29.19
CA LYS A 16 -3.80 42.41 -29.15
C LYS A 16 -5.24 41.89 -29.00
N LYS A 17 -6.08 42.66 -28.30
CA LYS A 17 -7.51 42.35 -28.12
C LYS A 17 -8.21 42.18 -29.47
N GLY A 18 -9.05 41.15 -29.58
CA GLY A 18 -9.83 40.90 -30.80
C GLY A 18 -9.08 40.19 -31.94
N GLU A 19 -7.77 40.03 -31.86
CA GLU A 19 -6.97 39.33 -32.87
C GLU A 19 -6.67 37.88 -32.44
N ARG A 20 -6.89 36.93 -33.34
CA ARG A 20 -6.55 35.51 -33.09
C ARG A 20 -5.04 35.36 -33.24
N LYS A 21 -4.38 34.82 -32.21
CA LYS A 21 -2.93 34.61 -32.21
C LYS A 21 -2.59 33.14 -32.06
N GLU A 22 -1.56 32.72 -32.78
CA GLU A 22 -0.97 31.39 -32.68
C GLU A 22 0.35 31.53 -31.91
N VAL A 23 0.57 30.66 -30.93
CA VAL A 23 1.78 30.67 -30.10
C VAL A 23 2.29 29.25 -29.94
N ASP A 24 3.62 29.10 -29.88
CA ASP A 24 4.24 27.85 -29.50
C ASP A 24 4.00 27.61 -28.01
N GLU A 25 3.45 26.45 -27.68
CA GLU A 25 3.06 26.06 -26.32
C GLU A 25 3.70 24.72 -25.98
N ILE A 26 3.98 24.52 -24.70
CA ILE A 26 4.54 23.28 -24.16
C ILE A 26 3.43 22.59 -23.37
N LYS A 27 3.11 21.34 -23.72
CA LYS A 27 2.23 20.49 -22.92
C LYS A 27 3.04 19.85 -21.79
N ILE A 28 2.65 20.10 -20.55
CA ILE A 28 3.25 19.49 -19.36
C ILE A 28 2.24 18.52 -18.75
N GLU A 29 2.66 17.29 -18.49
CA GLU A 29 1.82 16.24 -17.90
C GLU A 29 2.49 15.71 -16.63
N THR A 30 1.71 15.54 -15.55
CA THR A 30 2.22 14.99 -14.28
C THR A 30 1.14 14.22 -13.54
N ILE A 31 1.56 13.25 -12.72
CA ILE A 31 0.68 12.49 -11.84
C ILE A 31 0.66 13.14 -10.46
N VAL A 32 -0.53 13.28 -9.87
CA VAL A 32 -0.73 13.90 -8.55
C VAL A 32 -1.65 13.02 -7.72
N PRO A 33 -1.32 12.71 -6.45
CA PRO A 33 -2.27 12.07 -5.54
C PRO A 33 -3.50 12.96 -5.32
N GLU A 34 -4.70 12.38 -5.33
CA GLU A 34 -5.98 13.11 -5.22
C GLU A 34 -6.00 14.14 -4.08
N ARG A 35 -5.49 13.75 -2.90
CA ARG A 35 -5.37 14.62 -1.71
C ARG A 35 -4.56 15.90 -1.91
N HIS A 36 -3.73 15.97 -2.95
CA HIS A 36 -2.90 17.12 -3.30
C HIS A 36 -3.38 17.88 -4.54
N LEU A 37 -4.43 17.40 -5.21
CA LEU A 37 -4.90 17.98 -6.47
C LEU A 37 -5.20 19.47 -6.33
N LYS A 38 -5.97 19.87 -5.32
CA LYS A 38 -6.33 21.28 -5.08
C LYS A 38 -5.10 22.17 -4.85
N SER A 39 -4.13 21.70 -4.05
CA SER A 39 -2.90 22.47 -3.80
C SER A 39 -2.03 22.62 -5.04
N VAL A 40 -1.96 21.59 -5.89
CA VAL A 40 -1.17 21.62 -7.12
C VAL A 40 -1.79 22.55 -8.15
N ILE A 41 -3.12 22.50 -8.34
CA ILE A 41 -3.82 23.41 -9.26
C ILE A 41 -3.59 24.87 -8.86
N GLN A 42 -3.70 25.20 -7.56
CA GLN A 42 -3.47 26.55 -7.09
C GLN A 42 -2.02 27.01 -7.33
N ALA A 43 -1.04 26.14 -7.08
CA ALA A 43 0.36 26.45 -7.32
C ALA A 43 0.64 26.65 -8.81
N MET A 44 0.06 25.82 -9.68
CA MET A 44 0.15 25.96 -11.13
C MET A 44 -0.47 27.30 -11.57
N GLN A 45 -1.67 27.66 -11.12
CA GLN A 45 -2.31 28.93 -11.44
C GLN A 45 -1.47 30.13 -11.03
N ASN A 46 -0.87 30.11 -9.83
CA ASN A 46 -0.03 31.20 -9.33
C ASN A 46 1.29 31.34 -10.08
N ALA A 47 1.85 30.24 -10.59
CA ALA A 47 3.11 30.24 -11.34
C ALA A 47 2.92 30.45 -12.85
N HIS A 48 1.70 30.30 -13.36
CA HIS A 48 1.42 30.37 -14.78
C HIS A 48 1.44 31.83 -15.29
N PRO A 49 2.06 32.12 -16.43
CA PRO A 49 2.12 33.48 -16.98
C PRO A 49 0.76 34.08 -17.37
N TYR A 50 -0.23 33.23 -17.62
CA TYR A 50 -1.58 33.63 -18.04
C TYR A 50 -2.55 33.66 -16.86
N GLU A 51 -3.45 34.65 -16.88
CA GLU A 51 -4.53 34.83 -15.89
C GLU A 51 -5.49 33.62 -15.85
N GLU A 52 -5.82 33.05 -17.01
CA GLU A 52 -6.64 31.85 -17.14
C GLU A 52 -5.86 30.72 -17.82
N PRO A 53 -5.10 29.89 -17.08
CA PRO A 53 -4.40 28.74 -17.63
C PRO A 53 -5.36 27.63 -18.05
N ALA A 54 -5.16 27.07 -19.25
CA ALA A 54 -5.86 25.85 -19.68
C ALA A 54 -5.18 24.61 -19.09
N TYR A 55 -5.95 23.76 -18.40
CA TYR A 55 -5.50 22.49 -17.86
C TYR A 55 -6.63 21.46 -17.85
N ASP A 56 -6.26 20.18 -17.95
CA ASP A 56 -7.17 19.04 -17.86
C ASP A 56 -6.77 18.14 -16.69
N VAL A 57 -7.76 17.55 -16.02
CA VAL A 57 -7.54 16.56 -14.95
C VAL A 57 -8.11 15.23 -15.40
N TYR A 58 -7.26 14.22 -15.50
CA TYR A 58 -7.65 12.85 -15.83
C TYR A 58 -7.54 11.96 -14.59
N GLU A 59 -8.63 11.27 -14.25
CA GLU A 59 -8.62 10.28 -13.18
C GLU A 59 -7.92 8.99 -13.66
N LEU A 60 -6.89 8.57 -12.93
CA LEU A 60 -6.21 7.31 -13.18
C LEU A 60 -6.78 6.24 -12.25
N LEU A 61 -7.46 5.25 -12.82
CA LEU A 61 -7.90 4.07 -12.09
C LEU A 61 -6.70 3.14 -11.83
N ILE A 62 -6.00 3.39 -10.73
CA ILE A 62 -4.94 2.51 -10.23
C ILE A 62 -5.63 1.52 -9.29
N GLU A 63 -5.50 0.22 -9.53
CA GLU A 63 -5.94 -0.76 -8.52
C GLU A 63 -5.07 -0.57 -7.27
N PRO A 64 -5.69 -0.12 -6.15
CA PRO A 64 -4.90 0.17 -4.97
C PRO A 64 -4.34 -1.15 -4.44
N SER A 65 -3.02 -1.20 -4.28
CA SER A 65 -2.32 -2.35 -3.68
C SER A 65 -2.68 -2.56 -2.19
N SER A 66 -3.56 -1.72 -1.63
CA SER A 66 -4.05 -1.73 -0.26
C SER A 66 -5.08 -2.84 -0.05
N GLY A 67 -4.60 -4.09 -0.03
CA GLY A 67 -5.33 -5.18 0.62
C GLY A 67 -5.26 -5.04 2.14
N ILE A 68 -6.26 -5.57 2.84
CA ILE A 68 -6.13 -5.87 4.26
C ILE A 68 -5.05 -6.97 4.38
N GLY A 69 -4.03 -6.75 5.20
CA GLY A 69 -2.98 -7.74 5.42
C GLY A 69 -1.81 -7.72 4.43
N MET A 70 -0.76 -8.45 4.79
CA MET A 70 0.52 -8.51 4.09
C MET A 70 0.93 -9.97 3.84
N LEU A 71 1.64 -10.21 2.75
CA LEU A 71 2.31 -11.47 2.44
C LEU A 71 3.81 -11.23 2.42
N GLY A 72 4.58 -12.04 3.13
CA GLY A 72 6.03 -11.98 3.21
C GLY A 72 6.69 -13.28 2.82
N GLU A 73 7.88 -13.20 2.21
CA GLU A 73 8.78 -14.34 2.05
C GLU A 73 10.00 -14.19 2.95
N ILE A 74 10.31 -15.23 3.72
CA ILE A 74 11.41 -15.29 4.68
C ILE A 74 12.59 -16.05 4.07
N ASP A 75 13.76 -15.42 4.08
CA ASP A 75 14.99 -16.07 3.65
C ASP A 75 15.51 -17.11 4.68
N GLY A 76 16.16 -18.16 4.20
CA GLY A 76 16.79 -19.19 5.04
C GLY A 76 15.84 -20.25 5.61
N LYS A 77 14.52 -20.11 5.40
CA LYS A 77 13.48 -21.08 5.78
C LYS A 77 13.59 -21.54 7.25
N PRO A 78 13.38 -20.66 8.24
CA PRO A 78 13.54 -21.01 9.64
C PRO A 78 12.51 -22.05 10.11
N GLU A 79 12.78 -22.65 11.27
CA GLU A 79 11.82 -23.52 11.93
C GLU A 79 10.64 -22.72 12.51
N LEU A 80 9.43 -23.29 12.39
CA LEU A 80 8.19 -22.66 12.83
C LEU A 80 8.22 -22.22 14.30
N MET A 81 8.76 -23.05 15.20
CA MET A 81 8.84 -22.70 16.62
C MET A 81 9.80 -21.55 16.88
N GLY A 82 11.01 -21.62 16.29
CA GLY A 82 12.02 -20.57 16.43
C GLY A 82 11.49 -19.22 15.95
N PHE A 83 10.82 -19.22 14.80
CA PHE A 83 10.17 -18.01 14.29
C PHE A 83 9.01 -17.53 15.17
N SER A 84 8.16 -18.42 15.68
CA SER A 84 7.04 -18.04 16.56
C SER A 84 7.53 -17.38 17.85
N ASN A 85 8.63 -17.89 18.42
CA ASN A 85 9.26 -17.29 19.59
C ASN A 85 9.86 -15.92 19.26
N TRP A 86 10.58 -15.82 18.14
CA TRP A 86 11.11 -14.54 17.67
C TRP A 86 10.01 -13.48 17.47
N VAL A 87 8.87 -13.85 16.88
CA VAL A 87 7.70 -12.95 16.73
C VAL A 87 7.15 -12.52 18.11
N LYS A 88 7.02 -13.46 19.05
CA LYS A 88 6.56 -13.16 20.42
C LYS A 88 7.47 -12.13 21.09
N ASP A 89 8.79 -12.32 20.99
CA ASP A 89 9.79 -11.46 21.62
C ASP A 89 9.82 -10.07 20.98
N LYS A 90 9.85 -10.00 19.65
CA LYS A 90 9.82 -8.73 18.91
C LYS A 90 8.55 -7.93 19.17
N LEU A 91 7.40 -8.58 19.24
CA LEU A 91 6.13 -7.90 19.50
C LEU A 91 5.92 -7.58 20.99
N LYS A 92 6.72 -8.18 21.87
CA LYS A 92 6.53 -8.18 23.34
C LYS A 92 5.12 -8.64 23.70
N ALA A 93 4.65 -9.70 23.04
CA ALA A 93 3.31 -10.25 23.23
C ALA A 93 3.22 -11.01 24.56
N ARG A 94 2.07 -10.96 25.23
CA ARG A 94 1.87 -11.65 26.52
C ARG A 94 1.92 -13.16 26.34
N TYR A 95 1.21 -13.65 25.33
CA TYR A 95 1.29 -15.03 24.86
C TYR A 95 0.95 -15.09 23.37
N VAL A 96 1.40 -16.15 22.73
CA VAL A 96 1.05 -16.50 21.36
C VAL A 96 0.50 -17.91 21.36
N ARG A 97 -0.50 -18.17 20.53
CA ARG A 97 -1.05 -19.51 20.32
C ARG A 97 -0.66 -19.98 18.93
N LEU A 98 0.02 -21.12 18.87
CA LEU A 98 0.44 -21.73 17.63
C LEU A 98 -0.43 -22.97 17.35
N ILE A 99 -1.19 -22.92 16.26
CA ILE A 99 -1.94 -24.06 15.73
C ILE A 99 -1.08 -24.65 14.60
N LYS A 100 -0.49 -25.82 14.87
CA LYS A 100 0.39 -26.50 13.92
C LYS A 100 -0.43 -27.40 13.01
N SER A 101 -0.26 -27.23 11.70
CA SER A 101 -0.83 -28.16 10.70
C SER A 101 0.25 -29.08 10.13
N ASN A 102 1.48 -28.59 9.97
CA ASN A 102 2.62 -29.36 9.48
C ASN A 102 3.94 -28.89 10.12
N ASN A 103 4.89 -29.82 10.33
CA ASN A 103 6.21 -29.51 10.90
C ASN A 103 7.23 -29.09 9.82
N ARG A 104 6.84 -28.15 8.96
CA ARG A 104 7.69 -27.67 7.84
C ARG A 104 8.41 -26.37 8.22
N LYS A 105 9.56 -26.16 7.59
CA LYS A 105 10.22 -24.86 7.55
C LYS A 105 9.29 -23.83 6.91
N ILE A 106 9.30 -22.60 7.40
CA ILE A 106 8.44 -21.54 6.88
C ILE A 106 9.17 -20.75 5.80
N LYS A 107 8.53 -20.51 4.66
CA LYS A 107 9.02 -19.60 3.63
C LYS A 107 8.03 -18.46 3.42
N LYS A 108 6.75 -18.76 3.23
CA LYS A 108 5.71 -17.76 2.97
C LYS A 108 4.88 -17.51 4.23
N VAL A 109 4.73 -16.23 4.58
CA VAL A 109 3.99 -15.81 5.77
C VAL A 109 2.94 -14.78 5.40
N ALA A 110 1.69 -15.02 5.75
CA ALA A 110 0.64 -14.01 5.64
C ALA A 110 0.37 -13.40 7.02
N LEU A 111 0.05 -12.12 7.03
CA LEU A 111 -0.20 -11.34 8.23
C LEU A 111 -1.49 -10.56 8.07
N CYS A 112 -2.40 -10.70 9.04
CA CYS A 112 -3.56 -9.84 9.17
C CYS A 112 -3.61 -9.22 10.58
N THR A 113 -3.65 -7.90 10.65
CA THR A 113 -3.81 -7.20 11.93
C THR A 113 -5.29 -6.90 12.16
N GLY A 114 -5.96 -7.66 13.04
CA GLY A 114 -7.39 -7.50 13.36
C GLY A 114 -8.13 -8.84 13.28
N GLY A 115 -9.43 -8.79 12.95
CA GLY A 115 -10.27 -9.97 12.72
C GLY A 115 -9.82 -10.73 11.48
N GLY A 116 -8.93 -11.70 11.65
CA GLY A 116 -8.28 -12.40 10.54
C GLY A 116 -9.15 -13.45 9.87
N SER A 117 -10.40 -13.64 10.32
CA SER A 117 -11.32 -14.64 9.78
C SER A 117 -11.78 -14.33 8.35
N SER A 118 -11.96 -13.05 8.00
CA SER A 118 -12.41 -12.63 6.65
C SER A 118 -11.37 -12.85 5.56
N LEU A 119 -10.09 -12.99 5.90
CA LEU A 119 -8.99 -13.16 4.95
C LEU A 119 -8.52 -14.61 4.80
N LEU A 120 -9.14 -15.53 5.53
CA LEU A 120 -8.72 -16.92 5.54
C LEU A 120 -8.79 -17.56 4.15
N GLU A 121 -9.82 -17.25 3.35
CA GLU A 121 -9.95 -17.76 1.97
C GLU A 121 -8.87 -17.20 1.04
N GLN A 122 -8.58 -15.90 1.14
CA GLN A 122 -7.54 -15.26 0.33
C GLN A 122 -6.15 -15.84 0.63
N VAL A 123 -5.88 -16.15 1.90
CA VAL A 123 -4.61 -16.77 2.33
C VAL A 123 -4.53 -18.23 1.88
N CYS A 124 -5.64 -18.99 1.93
CA CYS A 124 -5.68 -20.38 1.43
C CYS A 124 -5.23 -20.48 -0.03
N ASN A 125 -5.60 -19.51 -0.87
CA ASN A 125 -5.27 -19.54 -2.30
C ASN A 125 -3.82 -19.13 -2.62
N LYS A 126 -3.04 -18.69 -1.62
CA LYS A 126 -1.67 -18.15 -1.82
C LYS A 126 -0.54 -19.08 -1.39
N ASP A 127 -0.86 -20.33 -1.02
CA ASP A 127 0.11 -21.36 -0.62
C ASP A 127 1.09 -20.84 0.45
N VAL A 128 0.52 -20.37 1.56
CA VAL A 128 1.23 -19.79 2.69
C VAL A 128 1.64 -20.89 3.65
N ASP A 129 2.78 -20.77 4.34
CA ASP A 129 3.21 -21.73 5.37
C ASP A 129 2.71 -21.35 6.76
N LEU A 130 2.66 -20.03 7.04
CA LEU A 130 2.26 -19.47 8.33
C LEU A 130 1.31 -18.27 8.16
N TYR A 131 0.18 -18.29 8.85
CA TYR A 131 -0.72 -17.15 8.95
C TYR A 131 -0.68 -16.54 10.34
N ILE A 132 -0.37 -15.24 10.42
CA ILE A 132 -0.28 -14.48 11.66
C ILE A 132 -1.53 -13.60 11.79
N THR A 133 -2.28 -13.75 12.88
CA THR A 133 -3.50 -12.97 13.15
C THR A 133 -3.65 -12.59 14.62
N GLY A 134 -4.49 -11.60 14.92
CA GLY A 134 -4.82 -11.19 16.28
C GLY A 134 -6.09 -11.85 16.86
N ASP A 135 -7.02 -12.28 15.99
CA ASP A 135 -8.27 -12.92 16.38
C ASP A 135 -8.69 -13.93 15.29
N ILE A 136 -9.07 -15.15 15.69
CA ILE A 136 -9.56 -16.20 14.80
C ILE A 136 -10.64 -17.04 15.48
N THR A 137 -11.74 -17.30 14.76
CA THR A 137 -12.83 -18.16 15.26
C THR A 137 -12.48 -19.64 15.11
N TYR A 138 -12.71 -20.44 16.16
CA TYR A 138 -12.28 -21.85 16.29
C TYR A 138 -12.70 -22.75 15.11
N HIS A 139 -13.92 -22.56 14.58
CA HIS A 139 -14.45 -23.35 13.46
C HIS A 139 -13.68 -23.16 12.15
N SER A 140 -12.91 -22.08 12.03
CA SER A 140 -12.18 -21.75 10.81
C SER A 140 -10.72 -22.21 10.82
N ALA A 141 -10.20 -22.70 11.95
CA ALA A 141 -8.79 -23.06 12.11
C ALA A 141 -8.49 -24.55 11.80
N PHE A 142 -9.50 -25.41 11.90
CA PHE A 142 -9.38 -26.83 11.55
C PHE A 142 -9.44 -27.00 10.03
N SER A 143 -8.57 -27.86 9.48
CA SER A 143 -8.52 -28.23 8.04
C SER A 143 -7.72 -27.31 7.09
N LYS A 144 -6.68 -26.63 7.59
CA LYS A 144 -5.86 -25.75 6.73
C LYS A 144 -4.46 -26.28 6.47
N LYS A 145 -3.96 -26.07 5.24
CA LYS A 145 -2.61 -26.49 4.79
C LYS A 145 -1.46 -25.71 5.46
N TYR A 146 -1.78 -24.63 6.18
CA TYR A 146 -0.84 -23.73 6.82
C TYR A 146 -0.96 -23.76 8.35
N SER A 147 0.12 -23.39 9.03
CA SER A 147 0.11 -23.19 10.48
C SER A 147 -0.42 -21.79 10.80
N ILE A 148 -1.05 -21.62 11.97
CA ILE A 148 -1.63 -20.34 12.39
C ILE A 148 -0.95 -19.88 13.68
N LEU A 149 -0.43 -18.66 13.70
CA LEU A 149 0.11 -18.00 14.87
C LEU A 149 -0.81 -16.86 15.28
N GLU A 150 -1.54 -17.08 16.37
CA GLU A 150 -2.45 -16.11 16.95
C GLU A 150 -1.73 -15.31 18.06
N ILE A 151 -1.77 -13.98 17.97
CA ILE A 151 -1.04 -13.08 18.87
C ILE A 151 -2.02 -12.38 19.80
N TYR A 152 -1.86 -12.63 21.09
CA TYR A 152 -2.62 -11.94 22.13
C TYR A 152 -1.78 -10.83 22.74
N SER A 153 -2.12 -9.58 22.37
CA SER A 153 -1.50 -8.37 22.92
C SER A 153 -2.52 -7.57 23.72
N SER A 154 -2.20 -7.29 24.99
CA SER A 154 -3.01 -6.40 25.85
C SER A 154 -3.04 -4.95 25.35
N LYS A 155 -2.12 -4.56 24.45
CA LYS A 155 -2.10 -3.25 23.80
C LYS A 155 -2.57 -3.41 22.35
N GLY A 156 -3.90 -3.37 22.16
CA GLY A 156 -4.56 -3.51 20.85
C GLY A 156 -4.26 -2.41 19.82
N ARG A 157 -3.51 -1.37 20.20
CA ARG A 157 -3.03 -0.31 19.31
C ARG A 157 -1.52 -0.35 19.22
N GLY A 158 -0.98 -0.96 18.16
CA GLY A 158 0.45 -0.96 17.92
C GLY A 158 1.00 -2.12 17.09
N ILE A 159 0.22 -3.18 16.85
CA ILE A 159 0.70 -4.34 16.08
C ILE A 159 1.08 -3.93 14.65
N LYS A 160 0.26 -3.10 13.96
CA LYS A 160 0.63 -2.57 12.63
C LYS A 160 1.95 -1.79 12.64
N LYS A 161 2.16 -0.88 13.60
CA LYS A 161 3.39 -0.06 13.70
C LYS A 161 4.61 -0.89 14.12
N LYS A 162 4.45 -1.83 15.06
CA LYS A 162 5.51 -2.73 15.53
C LYS A 162 5.90 -3.73 14.46
N ILE A 163 4.92 -4.29 13.74
CA ILE A 163 5.20 -5.14 12.61
C ILE A 163 5.90 -4.31 11.55
N SER A 164 5.39 -3.12 11.17
CA SER A 164 6.07 -2.20 10.24
C SER A 164 7.55 -1.95 10.59
N SER A 165 7.83 -1.65 11.86
CA SER A 165 9.21 -1.52 12.38
C SER A 165 10.01 -2.82 12.30
N CYS A 166 9.37 -3.97 12.52
CA CYS A 166 9.97 -5.29 12.32
C CYS A 166 10.19 -5.62 10.83
N LEU A 167 9.35 -5.10 9.91
CA LEU A 167 9.49 -5.28 8.45
C LEU A 167 10.79 -4.66 7.96
N GLN A 168 11.24 -3.55 8.55
CA GLN A 168 12.50 -2.88 8.18
C GLN A 168 13.74 -3.59 8.75
N GLU A 169 13.61 -4.32 9.85
CA GLU A 169 14.73 -5.04 10.50
C GLU A 169 14.86 -6.50 10.07
N SER A 170 13.85 -7.06 9.41
CA SER A 170 13.77 -8.50 9.12
C SER A 170 14.14 -8.79 7.66
N ARG A 171 14.85 -9.91 7.43
CA ARG A 171 15.14 -10.47 6.10
C ARG A 171 13.88 -11.07 5.47
N ILE A 172 12.79 -10.31 5.45
CA ILE A 172 11.49 -10.75 4.97
C ILE A 172 11.02 -9.73 3.95
N CYS A 173 10.84 -10.19 2.70
CA CYS A 173 10.32 -9.34 1.63
C CYS A 173 8.79 -9.36 1.68
N TRP A 174 8.17 -8.24 2.06
CA TRP A 174 6.73 -8.12 2.21
C TRP A 174 6.04 -7.43 1.03
N ARG A 175 4.80 -7.84 0.75
CA ARG A 175 3.90 -7.28 -0.26
C ARG A 175 2.48 -7.23 0.30
N GLY A 176 1.62 -6.37 -0.24
CA GLY A 176 0.21 -6.35 0.17
C GLY A 176 -0.51 -7.64 -0.25
N LEU A 177 -1.47 -8.08 0.55
CA LEU A 177 -2.28 -9.26 0.22
C LEU A 177 -3.13 -9.05 -1.05
N GLY A 178 -3.36 -7.81 -1.48
CA GLY A 178 -4.01 -7.47 -2.76
C GLY A 178 -3.06 -7.12 -3.91
N SER A 179 -1.73 -7.07 -3.69
CA SER A 179 -0.77 -6.62 -4.69
C SER A 179 -0.27 -7.77 -5.57
N TYR A 180 -0.39 -7.64 -6.89
CA TYR A 180 0.29 -8.51 -7.86
C TYR A 180 1.72 -8.05 -8.18
N SER A 181 2.12 -6.87 -7.72
CA SER A 181 3.42 -6.24 -8.04
C SER A 181 4.46 -6.44 -6.93
N ARG A 182 5.71 -6.70 -7.34
CA ARG A 182 6.86 -6.73 -6.43
C ARG A 182 7.17 -5.31 -5.99
N VAL A 183 7.01 -5.02 -4.70
CA VAL A 183 7.79 -3.95 -4.07
C VAL A 183 8.97 -4.66 -3.40
N CYS A 184 10.00 -4.94 -4.20
CA CYS A 184 11.32 -5.15 -3.66
C CYS A 184 11.98 -3.78 -3.70
N ASP A 185 12.06 -3.09 -2.56
CA ASP A 185 13.08 -2.06 -2.39
C ASP A 185 14.42 -2.78 -2.57
N GLN A 186 15.06 -2.54 -3.72
CA GLN A 186 16.46 -2.85 -3.91
C GLN A 186 17.24 -1.63 -3.40
N SER A 187 17.87 -1.80 -2.25
CA SER A 187 19.04 -1.03 -1.83
C SER A 187 20.24 -1.94 -1.85
#